data_AF-A0A644XZK8-F1
#
_entry.id   AF-A0A644XZK8-F1
#
_cell.length_a   1.000
_cell.length_b   1.000
_cell.length_c   1.000
_cell.angle_alpha   90.00
_cell.angle_beta   90.00
_cell.angle_gamma   90.00
#
_symmetry.space_group_name_H-M   'P 1'
#
loop_
_entity.id
_entity.type
_entity.pdbx_description
1 polymer ?
#
loop_
_entity_poly.entity_id
_entity_poly.type
_entity_poly.pdbx_seq_one_letter_code
_entity_poly.pdbx_strand_id
1 'polypeptide(L)'
;MLNYIRADIYRNLNRKYFWIYTGIIAAMSVLVTVLFKISSIPDKNFNLVLDIATQAFTLPIYLVGVFVEMATSDEQKNQTFKNVVSFGVTRNTIAISKVITAVILSMLSAFIILTAFSISGLIFLGGPSDFLSEFLIRFALASVLWIAAISIGTFIALVFNSSNISAFVYFGIFLMTKNIIAILSLLVWEKFSYLNNYLISTKLNILASEPLTIENIGPAILVGVVYTVVFTGLSMLYLRKKEIK
;
A
#
# COMPACT_ATOMS: atom_id res chain seq x y z
N MET A 1 23.71 7.59 6.84
CA MET A 1 22.45 7.24 6.13
C MET A 1 21.52 6.40 6.99
N LEU A 2 21.96 5.22 7.45
CA LEU A 2 21.12 4.31 8.24
C LEU A 2 20.54 4.94 9.52
N ASN A 3 21.34 5.76 10.22
CA ASN A 3 20.92 6.44 11.45
C ASN A 3 19.75 7.41 11.21
N TYR A 4 19.75 8.12 10.07
CA TYR A 4 18.66 9.03 9.71
C TYR A 4 17.37 8.25 9.43
N ILE A 5 17.47 7.14 8.68
CA ILE A 5 16.33 6.25 8.41
C ILE A 5 15.75 5.70 9.72
N ARG A 6 16.61 5.21 10.62
CA ARG A 6 16.18 4.73 11.95
C ARG A 6 15.48 5.82 12.76
N ALA A 7 16.02 7.04 12.77
CA ALA A 7 15.41 8.17 13.46
C ALA A 7 14.04 8.54 12.85
N ASP A 8 13.91 8.52 11.52
CA ASP A 8 12.65 8.82 10.84
C ASP A 8 11.57 7.77 11.11
N ILE A 9 11.94 6.48 11.10
CA ILE A 9 11.07 5.37 11.49
C ILE A 9 10.64 5.52 12.96
N TYR A 10 11.60 5.70 13.86
CA TYR A 10 11.34 5.82 15.30
C TYR A 10 10.41 6.99 15.60
N ARG A 11 10.66 8.14 14.97
CA ARG A 11 9.80 9.33 15.10
C ARG A 11 8.36 9.03 14.68
N ASN A 12 8.16 8.31 13.58
CA ASN A 12 6.82 7.99 13.10
C ASN A 12 6.12 6.90 13.93
N LEU A 13 6.84 5.89 14.40
CA LEU A 13 6.30 4.84 15.27
C LEU A 13 5.86 5.39 16.63
N ASN A 14 6.52 6.42 17.15
CA ASN A 14 6.15 7.02 18.43
C ASN A 14 4.95 7.98 18.33
N ARG A 15 4.38 8.18 17.14
CA ARG A 15 3.21 9.03 16.98
C ARG A 15 1.95 8.28 17.36
N LYS A 16 1.13 8.92 18.20
CA LYS A 16 -0.22 8.45 18.53
C LYS A 16 -1.05 8.21 17.26
N TYR A 17 -0.88 9.04 16.25
CA TYR A 17 -1.61 8.95 14.99
C TYR A 17 -1.44 7.59 14.28
N PHE A 18 -0.23 7.03 14.26
CA PHE A 18 0.04 5.71 13.67
C PHE A 18 -0.73 4.58 14.39
N TRP A 19 -0.67 4.58 15.73
CA TRP A 19 -1.33 3.56 16.56
C TRP A 19 -2.85 3.68 16.55
N ILE A 20 -3.38 4.90 16.58
CA ILE A 20 -4.83 5.15 16.47
C ILE A 20 -5.34 4.65 15.11
N TYR A 21 -4.67 5.02 14.01
CA TYR A 21 -5.08 4.59 12.67
C TYR A 21 -5.03 3.08 12.51
N THR A 22 -3.92 2.44 12.90
CA THR A 22 -3.78 0.97 12.87
C THR A 22 -4.80 0.29 13.76
N GLY A 23 -5.04 0.81 14.96
CA GLY A 23 -6.02 0.27 15.91
C GLY A 23 -7.45 0.35 15.39
N ILE A 24 -7.83 1.44 14.72
CA ILE A 24 -9.15 1.57 14.09
C ILE A 24 -9.33 0.52 12.99
N ILE A 25 -8.35 0.34 12.11
CA ILE A 25 -8.45 -0.65 11.02
C ILE A 25 -8.48 -2.08 11.58
N ALA A 26 -7.67 -2.38 12.60
CA ALA A 26 -7.69 -3.66 13.28
C ALA A 26 -9.05 -3.91 13.98
N ALA A 27 -9.62 -2.89 14.63
CA ALA A 27 -10.96 -3.01 15.20
C ALA A 27 -12.03 -3.24 14.13
N MET A 28 -11.92 -2.57 12.97
CA MET A 28 -12.79 -2.81 11.81
C MET A 28 -12.65 -4.23 11.27
N SER A 29 -11.43 -4.79 11.18
CA SER A 29 -11.24 -6.16 10.71
C SER A 29 -11.86 -7.19 11.66
N VAL A 30 -11.74 -6.98 12.97
CA VAL A 30 -12.44 -7.80 13.98
C VAL A 30 -13.95 -7.66 13.83
N LEU A 31 -14.46 -6.44 13.66
CA LEU A 31 -15.88 -6.18 13.48
C LEU A 31 -16.44 -6.91 12.25
N VAL A 32 -15.69 -6.99 11.14
CA VAL A 32 -16.09 -7.78 9.96
C VAL A 32 -16.29 -9.26 10.33
N THR A 33 -15.37 -9.86 11.08
CA THR A 33 -15.52 -11.28 11.50
C THR A 33 -16.71 -11.50 12.44
N VAL A 34 -17.00 -10.54 13.33
CA VAL A 34 -18.17 -10.58 14.22
C VAL A 34 -19.48 -10.45 13.43
N LEU A 35 -19.55 -9.48 12.51
CA LEU A 35 -20.72 -9.30 11.65
C LEU A 35 -20.97 -10.53 10.77
N PHE A 36 -19.91 -11.14 10.24
CA PHE A 36 -20.03 -12.37 9.46
C PHE A 36 -20.61 -13.51 10.31
N LYS A 37 -20.17 -13.64 11.57
CA LYS A 37 -20.73 -14.62 12.51
C LYS A 37 -22.23 -14.41 12.76
N ILE A 38 -22.70 -13.16 12.84
CA ILE A 38 -24.11 -12.83 13.15
C ILE A 38 -24.99 -12.83 11.89
N SER A 39 -24.41 -12.68 10.69
CA SER A 39 -25.12 -12.63 9.40
C SER A 39 -26.03 -13.85 9.15
N SER A 40 -26.96 -13.80 8.19
CA SER A 40 -27.79 -14.97 7.84
C SER A 40 -27.14 -15.89 6.79
N ILE A 41 -25.83 -15.75 6.54
CA ILE A 41 -25.13 -16.53 5.51
C ILE A 41 -25.04 -18.00 5.95
N PRO A 42 -25.45 -18.97 5.12
CA PRO A 42 -25.27 -20.39 5.40
C PRO A 42 -23.77 -20.78 5.40
N ASP A 43 -23.41 -21.83 6.13
CA ASP A 43 -22.05 -22.41 6.14
C ASP A 43 -20.93 -21.43 6.52
N LYS A 44 -21.17 -20.63 7.57
CA LYS A 44 -20.19 -19.68 8.10
C LYS A 44 -18.93 -20.39 8.57
N ASN A 45 -17.88 -20.26 7.77
CA ASN A 45 -16.56 -20.78 8.10
C ASN A 45 -15.50 -19.70 7.86
N PHE A 46 -14.37 -19.84 8.52
CA PHE A 46 -13.23 -18.95 8.38
C PHE A 46 -12.69 -18.91 6.95
N ASN A 47 -12.76 -20.02 6.19
CA ASN A 47 -12.35 -20.07 4.78
C ASN A 47 -13.12 -19.06 3.90
N LEU A 48 -14.44 -18.91 4.10
CA LEU A 48 -15.24 -17.95 3.33
C LEU A 48 -14.82 -16.50 3.64
N VAL A 49 -14.49 -16.22 4.89
CA VAL A 49 -14.04 -14.88 5.30
C VAL A 49 -12.64 -14.58 4.78
N LEU A 50 -11.76 -15.59 4.71
CA LEU A 50 -10.46 -15.47 4.06
C LEU A 50 -10.60 -15.23 2.55
N ASP A 51 -11.49 -15.93 1.86
CA ASP A 51 -11.76 -15.71 0.43
C ASP A 51 -12.27 -14.28 0.18
N ILE A 52 -13.27 -13.80 0.93
CA ILE A 52 -13.73 -12.41 0.85
C ILE A 52 -12.59 -11.43 1.10
N ALA A 53 -11.69 -11.71 2.06
CA ALA A 53 -10.52 -10.89 2.33
C ALA A 53 -9.52 -10.90 1.16
N THR A 54 -9.34 -12.01 0.43
CA THR A 54 -8.50 -12.04 -0.78
C THR A 54 -9.05 -11.14 -1.87
N GLN A 55 -10.38 -11.16 -2.10
CA GLN A 55 -11.02 -10.28 -3.08
C GLN A 55 -10.88 -8.80 -2.73
N ALA A 56 -10.63 -8.49 -1.46
CA ALA A 56 -10.42 -7.14 -0.95
C ALA A 56 -8.96 -6.65 -1.04
N PHE A 57 -8.03 -7.36 -1.69
CA PHE A 57 -6.61 -6.98 -1.79
C PHE A 57 -6.31 -5.67 -2.52
N THR A 58 -7.30 -5.09 -3.21
CA THR A 58 -7.20 -3.75 -3.78
C THR A 58 -7.38 -2.66 -2.72
N LEU A 59 -8.09 -2.90 -1.61
CA LEU A 59 -8.34 -1.91 -0.55
C LEU A 59 -7.05 -1.35 0.09
N PRO A 60 -6.03 -2.18 0.41
CA PRO A 60 -4.79 -1.69 1.00
C PRO A 60 -4.06 -0.62 0.17
N ILE A 61 -4.25 -0.54 -1.16
CA ILE A 61 -3.69 0.55 -1.98
C ILE A 61 -4.10 1.92 -1.42
N TYR A 62 -5.34 2.04 -0.96
CA TYR A 62 -5.88 3.28 -0.42
C TYR A 62 -5.43 3.53 1.01
N LEU A 63 -5.30 2.47 1.81
CA LEU A 63 -4.82 2.56 3.19
C LEU A 63 -3.35 2.97 3.26
N VAL A 64 -2.51 2.44 2.36
CA VAL A 64 -1.07 2.77 2.36
C VAL A 64 -0.77 4.22 2.00
N GLY A 65 -1.68 4.90 1.29
CA GLY A 65 -1.58 6.33 1.04
C GLY A 65 -1.50 7.18 2.32
N VAL A 66 -2.13 6.72 3.40
CA VAL A 66 -2.08 7.40 4.70
C VAL A 66 -0.69 7.25 5.34
N PHE A 67 -0.04 6.09 5.23
CA PHE A 67 1.33 5.90 5.74
C PHE A 67 2.36 6.71 4.93
N VAL A 68 2.12 6.89 3.63
CA VAL A 68 2.90 7.81 2.80
C VAL A 68 2.78 9.24 3.35
N GLU A 69 1.55 9.71 3.58
CA GLU A 69 1.33 11.04 4.14
C GLU A 69 1.97 11.19 5.52
N MET A 70 1.87 10.19 6.40
CA MET A 70 2.54 10.19 7.70
C MET A 70 4.06 10.36 7.57
N ALA A 71 4.67 9.68 6.61
CA ALA A 71 6.12 9.72 6.41
C ALA A 71 6.60 11.07 5.82
N THR A 72 5.80 11.70 4.94
CA THR A 72 6.23 12.89 4.19
C THR A 72 5.72 14.22 4.77
N SER A 73 4.51 14.25 5.33
CA SER A 73 3.76 15.50 5.55
C SER A 73 4.42 16.49 6.51
N ASP A 74 5.12 16.04 7.55
CA ASP A 74 5.70 17.01 8.51
C ASP A 74 6.88 17.78 7.96
N GLU A 75 7.67 17.17 7.09
CA GLU A 75 8.80 17.87 6.48
C GLU A 75 8.33 18.84 5.40
N GLN A 76 7.18 18.55 4.79
CA GLN A 76 6.49 19.46 3.88
C GLN A 76 5.85 20.63 4.63
N LYS A 77 5.11 20.36 5.70
CA LYS A 77 4.41 21.38 6.51
C LYS A 77 5.37 22.30 7.23
N ASN A 78 6.48 21.78 7.75
CA ASN A 78 7.44 22.56 8.53
C ASN A 78 8.64 23.06 7.71
N GLN A 79 8.66 22.83 6.39
CA GLN A 79 9.76 23.19 5.47
C GLN A 79 11.16 22.75 5.95
N THR A 80 11.25 21.69 6.75
CA THR A 80 12.49 21.28 7.44
C THR A 80 13.48 20.55 6.52
N PHE A 81 13.13 20.30 5.26
CA PHE A 81 14.05 19.74 4.26
C PHE A 81 15.36 20.54 4.15
N LYS A 82 15.31 21.87 4.29
CA LYS A 82 16.51 22.72 4.29
C LYS A 82 17.43 22.38 5.45
N ASN A 83 16.87 22.33 6.65
CA ASN A 83 17.61 22.09 7.88
C ASN A 83 18.31 20.72 7.80
N VAL A 84 17.59 19.69 7.33
CA VAL A 84 18.14 18.34 7.17
C VAL A 84 19.29 18.31 6.15
N VAL A 85 19.16 19.03 5.03
CA VAL A 85 20.22 19.14 4.03
C VAL A 85 21.41 19.95 4.56
N SER A 86 21.20 21.02 5.33
CA SER A 86 22.28 21.79 5.96
C SER A 86 23.03 20.99 7.04
N PHE A 87 22.37 20.02 7.68
CA PHE A 87 23.01 19.06 8.59
C PHE A 87 23.80 17.95 7.85
N GLY A 88 23.96 18.03 6.53
CA GLY A 88 24.82 17.14 5.75
C GLY A 88 24.14 15.84 5.27
N VAL A 89 22.82 15.71 5.40
CA VAL A 89 22.09 14.55 4.87
C VAL A 89 21.89 14.71 3.36
N THR A 90 22.30 13.70 2.58
CA THR A 90 22.13 13.76 1.12
C THR A 90 20.65 13.68 0.73
N ARG A 91 20.28 14.40 -0.34
CA ARG A 91 18.90 14.44 -0.84
C ARG A 91 18.37 13.05 -1.25
N ASN A 92 19.26 12.16 -1.71
CA ASN A 92 18.88 10.78 -2.03
C ASN A 92 18.53 9.99 -0.77
N THR A 93 19.27 10.20 0.32
CA THR A 93 18.99 9.55 1.61
C THR A 93 17.63 9.94 2.14
N ILE A 94 17.22 11.21 1.93
CA ILE A 94 15.88 11.69 2.28
C ILE A 94 14.81 10.96 1.44
N ALA A 95 14.96 10.92 0.12
CA ALA A 95 14.00 10.22 -0.75
C ALA A 95 13.82 8.74 -0.33
N ILE A 96 14.94 8.04 -0.15
CA ILE A 96 14.96 6.62 0.24
C ILE A 96 14.37 6.42 1.63
N SER A 97 14.66 7.31 2.58
CA SER A 97 14.11 7.18 3.94
C SER A 97 12.59 7.27 3.93
N LYS A 98 11.98 8.13 3.10
CA LYS A 98 10.53 8.24 3.02
C LYS A 98 9.86 6.99 2.51
N VAL A 99 10.41 6.37 1.47
CA VAL A 99 9.93 5.08 0.95
C VAL A 99 10.08 4.00 2.03
N ILE A 100 11.27 3.86 2.63
CA ILE A 100 11.53 2.83 3.65
C ILE A 100 10.64 3.01 4.89
N THR A 101 10.52 4.24 5.39
CA THR A 101 9.67 4.56 6.55
C THR A 101 8.22 4.20 6.25
N ALA A 102 7.67 4.61 5.10
CA ALA A 102 6.30 4.28 4.73
C ALA A 102 6.07 2.76 4.60
N VAL A 103 7.01 2.03 4.00
CA VAL A 103 6.96 0.56 3.88
C VAL A 103 6.98 -0.12 5.25
N ILE A 104 7.86 0.30 6.16
CA ILE A 104 7.95 -0.30 7.50
C ILE A 104 6.68 -0.04 8.30
N LEU A 105 6.16 1.19 8.27
CA LEU A 105 4.91 1.54 8.95
C LEU A 105 3.75 0.71 8.39
N SER A 106 3.62 0.62 7.07
CA SER A 106 2.54 -0.13 6.44
C SER A 106 2.63 -1.62 6.73
N MET A 107 3.84 -2.21 6.68
CA MET A 107 4.03 -3.65 6.94
C MET A 107 3.78 -4.00 8.40
N LEU A 108 4.22 -3.16 9.34
CA LEU A 108 3.93 -3.33 10.75
C LEU A 108 2.42 -3.25 11.02
N SER A 109 1.76 -2.25 10.43
CA SER A 109 0.30 -2.09 10.53
C SER A 109 -0.43 -3.29 9.94
N ALA A 110 -0.02 -3.74 8.75
CA ALA A 110 -0.59 -4.90 8.07
C ALA A 110 -0.44 -6.18 8.90
N PHE A 111 0.71 -6.37 9.56
CA PHE A 111 0.92 -7.50 10.49
C PHE A 111 -0.03 -7.45 11.69
N ILE A 112 -0.23 -6.28 12.30
CA ILE A 112 -1.16 -6.11 13.42
C ILE A 112 -2.61 -6.38 12.98
N ILE A 113 -3.01 -5.85 11.82
CA ILE A 113 -4.36 -6.05 11.28
C ILE A 113 -4.59 -7.52 10.93
N LEU A 114 -3.62 -8.17 10.32
CA LEU A 114 -3.66 -9.59 9.94
C LEU A 114 -3.77 -10.50 11.17
N THR A 115 -2.98 -10.23 12.21
CA THR A 115 -3.02 -11.01 13.45
C THR A 115 -4.37 -10.83 14.17
N ALA A 116 -4.86 -9.60 14.28
CA ALA A 116 -6.18 -9.31 14.84
C ALA A 116 -7.30 -10.04 14.09
N PHE A 117 -7.28 -9.97 12.75
CA PHE A 117 -8.25 -10.63 11.87
C PHE A 117 -8.19 -12.17 11.96
N SER A 118 -6.98 -12.73 12.00
CA SER A 118 -6.80 -14.19 12.07
C SER A 118 -7.25 -14.73 13.43
N ILE A 119 -6.90 -14.05 14.52
CA ILE A 119 -7.32 -14.41 15.88
C ILE A 119 -8.84 -14.31 16.00
N SER A 120 -9.46 -13.23 15.52
CA SER A 120 -10.91 -13.07 15.60
C SER A 120 -11.65 -14.09 14.73
N GLY A 121 -11.15 -14.37 13.52
CA GLY A 121 -11.69 -15.42 12.65
C GLY A 121 -11.69 -16.80 13.32
N LEU A 122 -10.55 -17.18 13.92
CA LEU A 122 -10.44 -18.46 14.65
C LEU A 122 -11.36 -18.54 15.87
N ILE A 123 -11.51 -17.45 16.64
CA ILE A 123 -12.37 -17.41 17.82
C ILE A 123 -13.86 -17.49 17.45
N PHE A 124 -14.31 -16.69 16.48
CA PHE A 124 -15.74 -16.55 16.17
C PHE A 124 -16.27 -17.62 15.22
N LEU A 125 -15.46 -18.06 14.25
CA LEU A 125 -15.90 -18.96 13.18
C LEU A 125 -15.38 -20.38 13.37
N GLY A 126 -14.27 -20.57 14.09
CA GLY A 126 -13.71 -21.87 14.43
C GLY A 126 -13.12 -22.63 13.23
N GLY A 127 -12.33 -23.66 13.55
CA GLY A 127 -11.83 -24.65 12.59
C GLY A 127 -10.41 -24.38 12.03
N PRO A 128 -9.63 -25.42 11.75
CA PRO A 128 -8.43 -25.30 10.92
C PRO A 128 -8.85 -24.82 9.52
N SER A 129 -8.10 -23.88 8.96
CA SER A 129 -8.35 -23.33 7.63
C SER A 129 -7.27 -23.83 6.69
N ASP A 130 -7.63 -24.77 5.81
CA ASP A 130 -6.74 -25.24 4.74
C ASP A 130 -6.30 -24.06 3.84
N PHE A 131 -7.19 -23.07 3.70
CA PHE A 131 -6.99 -21.88 2.90
C PHE A 131 -6.07 -20.82 3.55
N LEU A 132 -5.73 -20.94 4.83
CA LEU A 132 -4.88 -19.94 5.51
C LEU A 132 -3.48 -19.86 4.91
N SER A 133 -2.92 -21.02 4.55
CA SER A 133 -1.60 -21.10 3.92
C SER A 133 -1.57 -20.37 2.57
N GLU A 134 -2.57 -20.64 1.74
CA GLU A 134 -2.75 -19.99 0.45
C GLU A 134 -3.01 -18.49 0.60
N PHE A 135 -3.86 -18.10 1.55
CA PHE A 135 -4.12 -16.70 1.88
C PHE A 135 -2.83 -15.95 2.24
N LEU A 136 -1.98 -16.52 3.09
CA LEU A 136 -0.71 -15.90 3.50
C LEU A 136 0.26 -15.76 2.32
N ILE A 137 0.32 -16.73 1.41
CA ILE A 137 1.12 -16.63 0.18
C ILE A 137 0.60 -15.50 -0.70
N ARG A 138 -0.72 -15.45 -0.95
CA ARG A 138 -1.34 -14.40 -1.78
C ARG A 138 -1.14 -13.02 -1.12
N PHE A 139 -1.24 -12.93 0.20
CA PHE A 139 -0.98 -11.71 0.96
C PHE A 139 0.48 -11.24 0.81
N ALA A 140 1.44 -12.16 0.92
CA ALA A 140 2.86 -11.84 0.72
C ALA A 140 3.12 -11.35 -0.72
N LEU A 141 2.50 -11.96 -1.72
CA LEU A 141 2.59 -11.51 -3.12
C LEU A 141 1.95 -10.14 -3.34
N ALA A 142 0.76 -9.90 -2.78
CA ALA A 142 0.08 -8.62 -2.82
C ALA A 142 0.90 -7.50 -2.15
N SER A 143 1.66 -7.84 -1.10
CA SER A 143 2.51 -6.89 -0.39
C SER A 143 3.57 -6.23 -1.30
N VAL A 144 4.09 -6.96 -2.29
CA VAL A 144 5.04 -6.42 -3.28
C VAL A 144 4.39 -5.31 -4.13
N LEU A 145 3.12 -5.50 -4.49
CA LEU A 145 2.33 -4.52 -5.24
C LEU A 145 1.92 -3.33 -4.36
N TRP A 146 1.69 -3.54 -3.05
CA TRP A 146 1.45 -2.42 -2.12
C TRP A 146 2.72 -1.58 -1.91
N ILE A 147 3.91 -2.19 -1.86
CA ILE A 147 5.19 -1.44 -1.86
C ILE A 147 5.32 -0.57 -3.12
N ALA A 148 4.92 -1.10 -4.27
CA ALA A 148 4.89 -0.33 -5.51
C ALA A 148 3.94 0.89 -5.40
N ALA A 149 2.75 0.70 -4.83
CA ALA A 149 1.83 1.81 -4.58
C ALA A 149 2.42 2.85 -3.61
N ILE A 150 3.11 2.43 -2.55
CA ILE A 150 3.84 3.31 -1.63
C ILE A 150 4.91 4.14 -2.36
N SER A 151 5.65 3.52 -3.28
CA SER A 151 6.68 4.22 -4.06
C SER A 151 6.07 5.30 -4.98
N ILE A 152 4.92 5.02 -5.60
CA ILE A 152 4.17 6.01 -6.38
C ILE A 152 3.68 7.14 -5.48
N GLY A 153 3.07 6.79 -4.34
CA GLY A 153 2.54 7.77 -3.40
C GLY A 153 3.63 8.69 -2.86
N THR A 154 4.78 8.15 -2.48
CA THR A 154 5.92 8.95 -2.00
C THR A 154 6.46 9.88 -3.07
N PHE A 155 6.54 9.44 -4.34
CA PHE A 155 6.92 10.32 -5.44
C PHE A 155 5.93 11.49 -5.60
N ILE A 156 4.63 11.21 -5.64
CA ILE A 156 3.57 12.23 -5.73
C ILE A 156 3.67 13.20 -4.56
N ALA A 157 3.81 12.67 -3.34
CA ALA A 157 3.97 13.48 -2.14
C ALA A 157 5.19 14.38 -2.22
N LEU A 158 6.32 13.95 -2.76
CA LEU A 158 7.51 14.81 -2.91
C LEU A 158 7.34 15.89 -3.98
N VAL A 159 6.60 15.58 -5.06
CA VAL A 159 6.30 16.52 -6.16
C VAL A 159 5.39 17.66 -5.68
N PHE A 160 4.30 17.34 -4.99
CA PHE A 160 3.34 18.34 -4.52
C PHE A 160 3.71 18.85 -3.12
N ASN A 161 3.81 20.17 -2.94
CA ASN A 161 4.16 20.74 -1.63
C ASN A 161 3.02 20.63 -0.59
N SER A 162 1.78 20.40 -1.04
CA SER A 162 0.61 20.27 -0.17
C SER A 162 0.22 18.81 0.02
N SER A 163 0.09 18.37 1.28
CA SER A 163 -0.33 17.00 1.62
C SER A 163 -1.69 16.67 1.01
N ASN A 164 -2.64 17.60 1.08
CA ASN A 164 -4.00 17.41 0.56
C ASN A 164 -3.98 17.17 -0.95
N ILE A 165 -3.25 17.98 -1.71
CA ILE A 165 -3.14 17.83 -3.16
C ILE A 165 -2.48 16.49 -3.51
N SER A 166 -1.43 16.11 -2.78
CA SER A 166 -0.77 14.82 -3.01
C SER A 166 -1.69 13.63 -2.77
N ALA A 167 -2.52 13.68 -1.71
CA ALA A 167 -3.51 12.66 -1.43
C ALA A 167 -4.58 12.60 -2.52
N PHE A 168 -5.15 13.74 -2.92
CA PHE A 168 -6.14 13.80 -4.00
C PHE A 168 -5.61 13.22 -5.31
N VAL A 169 -4.37 13.56 -5.70
CA VAL A 169 -3.74 13.03 -6.91
C VAL A 169 -3.50 11.53 -6.79
N TYR A 170 -3.03 11.05 -5.63
CA TYR A 170 -2.82 9.62 -5.38
C TYR A 170 -4.13 8.81 -5.52
N PHE A 171 -5.18 9.23 -4.81
CA PHE A 171 -6.49 8.58 -4.91
C PHE A 171 -7.06 8.66 -6.32
N GLY A 172 -6.95 9.83 -6.96
CA GLY A 172 -7.41 10.05 -8.34
C GLY A 172 -6.75 9.10 -9.33
N ILE A 173 -5.44 8.88 -9.23
CA ILE A 173 -4.71 7.94 -10.09
C ILE A 173 -5.26 6.53 -9.93
N PHE A 174 -5.32 5.99 -8.70
CA PHE A 174 -5.73 4.59 -8.52
C PHE A 174 -7.20 4.33 -8.84
N LEU A 175 -8.09 5.31 -8.60
CA LEU A 175 -9.51 5.20 -8.92
C LEU A 175 -9.81 5.37 -10.41
N MET A 176 -9.15 6.31 -11.08
CA MET A 176 -9.53 6.72 -12.44
C MET A 176 -8.74 6.00 -13.53
N THR A 177 -7.52 5.51 -13.26
CA THR A 177 -6.63 5.00 -14.32
C THR A 177 -7.27 3.89 -15.16
N LYS A 178 -7.91 2.90 -14.52
CA LYS A 178 -8.58 1.80 -15.23
C LYS A 178 -9.74 2.30 -16.11
N ASN A 179 -10.53 3.23 -15.59
CA ASN A 179 -11.67 3.81 -16.31
C ASN A 179 -11.21 4.66 -17.50
N ILE A 180 -10.15 5.46 -17.31
CA ILE A 180 -9.55 6.27 -18.37
C ILE A 180 -9.02 5.37 -19.48
N ILE A 181 -8.30 4.29 -19.15
CA ILE A 181 -7.80 3.33 -20.15
C ILE A 181 -8.95 2.66 -20.90
N ALA A 182 -10.04 2.30 -20.21
CA ALA A 182 -11.22 1.72 -20.84
C ALA A 182 -11.87 2.69 -21.84
N ILE A 183 -12.03 3.96 -21.46
CA ILE A 183 -12.57 5.02 -22.34
C ILE A 183 -11.65 5.24 -23.55
N LEU A 184 -10.34 5.30 -23.34
CA LEU A 184 -9.36 5.44 -24.43
C LEU A 184 -9.37 4.22 -25.36
N SER A 185 -9.57 3.03 -24.81
CA SER A 185 -9.70 1.80 -25.59
C SER A 185 -10.91 1.81 -26.51
N LEU A 186 -12.02 2.43 -26.07
CA LEU A 186 -13.25 2.54 -26.84
C LEU A 186 -13.20 3.69 -27.86
N LEU A 187 -12.63 4.84 -27.47
CA LEU A 187 -12.69 6.08 -28.28
C LEU A 187 -11.51 6.26 -29.22
N VAL A 188 -10.33 5.76 -28.86
CA VAL A 188 -9.09 6.02 -29.60
C VAL A 188 -8.58 4.74 -30.27
N TRP A 189 -8.34 3.68 -29.50
CA TRP A 189 -7.79 2.44 -30.05
C TRP A 189 -7.92 1.23 -29.11
N GLU A 190 -8.41 0.10 -29.60
CA GLU A 190 -8.61 -1.13 -28.80
C GLU A 190 -7.34 -1.66 -28.11
N LYS A 191 -6.15 -1.38 -28.66
CA LYS A 191 -4.88 -1.82 -28.07
C LYS A 191 -4.54 -1.10 -26.75
N PHE A 192 -5.23 -0.02 -26.39
CA PHE A 192 -5.06 0.58 -25.06
C PHE A 192 -5.46 -0.38 -23.93
N SER A 193 -6.34 -1.34 -24.20
CA SER A 193 -6.70 -2.40 -23.24
C SER A 193 -5.49 -3.18 -22.72
N TYR A 194 -4.41 -3.33 -23.50
CA TYR A 194 -3.18 -4.00 -23.06
C TYR A 194 -2.50 -3.30 -21.88
N LEU A 195 -2.68 -1.98 -21.71
CA LEU A 195 -2.12 -1.25 -20.56
C LEU A 195 -2.74 -1.70 -19.24
N ASN A 196 -3.99 -2.18 -19.25
CA ASN A 196 -4.64 -2.67 -18.04
C ASN A 196 -3.88 -3.86 -17.43
N ASN A 197 -3.17 -4.64 -18.23
CA ASN A 197 -2.41 -5.81 -17.76
C ASN A 197 -1.20 -5.44 -16.91
N TYR A 198 -0.73 -4.19 -16.96
CA TYR A 198 0.42 -3.69 -16.21
C TYR A 198 0.03 -2.84 -14.98
N LEU A 199 -1.28 -2.62 -14.76
CA LEU A 199 -1.75 -1.90 -13.59
C LEU A 199 -1.61 -2.74 -12.32
N ILE A 200 -1.19 -2.08 -11.24
CA ILE A 200 -1.10 -2.65 -9.90
C ILE A 200 -2.47 -3.20 -9.46
N SER A 201 -3.56 -2.44 -9.68
CA SER A 201 -4.92 -2.86 -9.32
C SER A 201 -5.39 -4.10 -10.08
N THR A 202 -5.08 -4.19 -11.38
CA THR A 202 -5.38 -5.40 -12.16
C THR A 202 -4.58 -6.60 -11.67
N LYS A 203 -3.28 -6.44 -11.37
CA LYS A 203 -2.45 -7.53 -10.84
C LYS A 203 -2.91 -8.00 -9.47
N LEU A 204 -3.37 -7.10 -8.60
CA LEU A 204 -3.98 -7.48 -7.31
C LEU A 204 -5.25 -8.30 -7.50
N ASN A 205 -6.13 -7.92 -8.43
CA ASN A 205 -7.34 -8.71 -8.71
C ASN A 205 -7.00 -10.09 -9.30
N ILE A 206 -5.97 -10.18 -10.15
CA ILE A 206 -5.49 -11.48 -10.66
C ILE A 206 -4.93 -12.36 -9.53
N LEU A 207 -4.18 -11.77 -8.59
CA LEU A 207 -3.69 -12.48 -7.40
C LEU A 207 -4.80 -12.86 -6.41
N ALA A 208 -5.96 -12.21 -6.47
CA ALA A 208 -7.14 -12.56 -5.70
C ALA A 208 -7.98 -13.66 -6.35
N SER A 209 -7.96 -13.77 -7.69
CA SER A 209 -8.70 -14.81 -8.41
C SER A 209 -8.07 -16.21 -8.28
N GLU A 210 -8.91 -17.24 -8.30
CA GLU A 210 -8.50 -18.64 -8.41
C GLU A 210 -8.47 -19.13 -9.87
N PRO A 211 -7.55 -20.03 -10.25
CA PRO A 211 -6.44 -20.60 -9.44
C PRO A 211 -5.18 -19.71 -9.43
N LEU A 212 -4.36 -19.84 -8.39
CA LEU A 212 -3.06 -19.17 -8.31
C LEU A 212 -2.03 -19.90 -9.19
N THR A 213 -1.83 -19.45 -10.43
CA THR A 213 -0.85 -20.03 -11.36
C THR A 213 0.48 -19.30 -11.32
N ILE A 214 1.59 -20.04 -11.54
CA ILE A 214 2.95 -19.48 -11.64
C ILE A 214 3.03 -18.40 -12.73
N GLU A 215 2.28 -18.57 -13.82
CA GLU A 215 2.16 -17.62 -14.92
C GLU A 215 1.61 -16.26 -14.49
N ASN A 216 0.78 -16.22 -13.44
CA ASN A 216 0.22 -14.98 -12.90
C ASN A 216 1.12 -14.34 -11.83
N ILE A 217 1.86 -15.16 -11.07
CA ILE A 217 2.75 -14.71 -9.99
C ILE A 217 3.94 -13.91 -10.54
N GLY A 218 4.64 -14.46 -11.55
CA GLY A 218 5.86 -13.84 -12.09
C GLY A 218 5.64 -12.40 -12.59
N PRO A 219 4.64 -12.15 -13.45
CA PRO A 219 4.31 -10.81 -13.92
C PRO A 219 3.86 -9.85 -12.81
N ALA A 220 3.16 -10.34 -11.78
CA ALA A 220 2.74 -9.50 -10.65
C ALA A 220 3.95 -9.00 -9.83
N ILE A 221 4.89 -9.89 -9.52
CA ILE A 221 6.15 -9.54 -8.84
C ILE A 221 6.95 -8.56 -9.70
N LEU A 222 7.08 -8.84 -11.01
CA LEU A 222 7.82 -7.98 -11.93
C LEU A 222 7.23 -6.57 -11.96
N VAL A 223 5.91 -6.43 -12.09
CA VAL A 223 5.23 -5.13 -12.03
C VAL A 223 5.53 -4.44 -10.71
N GLY A 224 5.37 -5.12 -9.57
CA GLY A 224 5.64 -4.52 -8.26
C GLY A 224 7.09 -4.02 -8.10
N VAL A 225 8.07 -4.83 -8.53
CA VAL A 225 9.49 -4.46 -8.45
C VAL A 225 9.82 -3.30 -9.39
N VAL A 226 9.37 -3.35 -10.64
CA VAL A 226 9.63 -2.31 -11.65
C VAL A 226 9.06 -0.96 -11.19
N TYR A 227 7.81 -0.92 -10.75
CA TYR A 227 7.20 0.30 -10.22
C TYR A 227 7.97 0.83 -9.01
N THR A 228 8.34 -0.05 -8.07
CA THR A 228 9.11 0.34 -6.88
C THR A 228 10.44 0.98 -7.26
N VAL A 229 11.21 0.36 -8.14
CA VAL A 229 12.53 0.87 -8.58
C VAL A 229 12.37 2.18 -9.34
N VAL A 230 11.44 2.26 -10.29
CA VAL A 230 11.23 3.44 -11.14
C VAL A 230 10.82 4.65 -10.30
N PHE A 231 9.77 4.53 -9.47
CA PHE A 231 9.26 5.66 -8.69
C PHE A 231 10.18 6.07 -7.55
N THR A 232 10.92 5.12 -6.96
CA THR A 232 11.99 5.45 -6.00
C THR A 232 13.14 6.20 -6.68
N GLY A 233 13.55 5.78 -7.88
CA GLY A 233 14.55 6.48 -8.69
C GLY A 233 14.11 7.89 -9.09
N LEU A 234 12.85 8.04 -9.55
CA LEU A 234 12.27 9.34 -9.87
C LEU A 234 12.21 10.27 -8.65
N SER A 235 11.87 9.73 -7.47
CA SER A 235 11.88 10.50 -6.21
C SER A 235 13.27 11.04 -5.88
N MET A 236 14.32 10.24 -6.08
CA MET A 236 15.71 10.70 -5.89
C MET A 236 16.09 11.78 -6.90
N LEU A 237 15.80 11.56 -8.19
CA LEU A 237 16.15 12.51 -9.25
C LEU A 237 15.43 13.85 -9.08
N TYR A 238 14.17 13.82 -8.68
CA TYR A 238 13.37 15.01 -8.44
C TYR A 238 13.94 15.82 -7.27
N LEU A 239 14.26 15.20 -6.14
CA LEU A 239 14.86 15.89 -5.00
C LEU A 239 16.26 16.44 -5.29
N ARG A 240 17.06 15.79 -6.15
CA ARG A 240 18.33 16.35 -6.62
C ARG A 240 18.15 17.67 -7.36
N LYS A 241 17.14 17.76 -8.23
CA LYS A 241 16.90 18.93 -9.09
C LYS A 241 16.06 20.02 -8.42
N LYS A 242 15.30 19.70 -7.37
CA LYS A 242 14.46 20.67 -6.66
C LYS A 242 15.32 21.69 -5.93
N GLU A 243 15.15 22.97 -6.29
CA GLU A 243 15.65 24.07 -5.48
C GLU A 243 14.87 24.11 -4.17
N ILE A 244 15.54 23.78 -3.06
CA ILE A 244 14.94 23.92 -1.74
C ILE A 244 15.13 25.40 -1.35
N LYS A 245 14.26 26.27 -1.89
CA LYS A 245 14.22 27.70 -1.54
C LYS A 245 13.82 27.90 -0.11
#